data_AF-A0A940ZSQ8-F1
#
_entry.id   AF-A0A940ZSQ8-F1
#
_cell.length_a   1.000
_cell.length_b   1.000
_cell.length_c   1.000
_cell.angle_alpha   90.00
_cell.angle_beta   90.00
_cell.angle_gamma   90.00
#
_symmetry.space_group_name_H-M   'P 1'
#
loop_
_entity.id
_entity.type
_entity.pdbx_description
1 polymer ?
#
loop_
_entity_poly.entity_id
_entity_poly.type
_entity_poly.pdbx_seq_one_letter_code
_entity_poly.pdbx_strand_id
1 'polypeptide(L)'
;MLILVVFILLIFLFLLPFLPGIAELVRKQDTDPLFISMSYVKDPRYFGKSFRRLIRHASEGLSAGPEIHDVLLSKKEKLQVVELGNIPDGAEINYLLYVKGSLSSGDRVRLIKEVYVTGDTSIGSNNVIRALAVDGNVRVGEGSQFERWLDASGAIDISKGCNLGISMSSSRTLCLAPNCQFRRLYGQPIVTSNNAITRRTVLERSVPRALLSPRQQSFIRRNEGVIEAHSIINSNTVFSQDVQIGCGCIFRADIKSYGKLVLEEDVRVDGNVFADGDILIGRGANIKGHIFSQGAVHICEQTVTSYPGAVKSIIAKKSIRIEQNVTIYGYVVTEGDGRIL
;
A
#
# COMPACT_ATOMS: atom_id res chain seq x y z
N MET A 1 18.44 43.08 40.30
CA MET A 1 17.04 43.34 39.89
C MET A 1 16.77 43.08 38.41
N LEU A 2 17.53 43.65 37.47
CA LEU A 2 17.28 43.50 36.03
C LEU A 2 17.25 42.04 35.54
N ILE A 3 18.18 41.20 36.01
CA ILE A 3 18.24 39.77 35.64
C ILE A 3 16.98 39.02 36.09
N LEU A 4 16.46 39.32 37.29
CA LEU A 4 15.25 38.69 37.83
C LEU A 4 14.02 39.06 37.00
N VAL A 5 13.92 40.33 36.58
CA VAL A 5 12.83 40.82 35.73
C VAL A 5 12.86 40.14 34.36
N VAL A 6 14.04 40.01 33.75
CA VAL A 6 14.20 39.30 32.47
C VAL A 6 13.81 37.83 32.61
N PHE A 7 14.19 37.18 33.71
CA PHE A 7 13.84 35.76 33.95
C PHE A 7 12.33 35.56 34.10
N ILE A 8 11.65 36.45 34.83
CA ILE A 8 10.19 36.41 35.00
C ILE A 8 9.49 36.64 33.66
N LEU A 9 9.96 37.61 32.86
CA LEU A 9 9.42 37.89 31.54
C LEU A 9 9.56 36.69 30.60
N LEU A 10 10.69 35.98 30.67
CA LEU A 10 10.98 34.83 29.82
C LEU A 10 10.11 33.62 30.20
N ILE A 11 9.89 33.38 31.50
CA ILE A 11 8.94 32.36 31.98
C ILE A 11 7.51 32.71 31.53
N PHE A 12 7.11 33.97 31.63
CA PHE A 12 5.79 34.41 31.19
C PHE A 12 5.60 34.22 29.67
N LEU A 13 6.57 34.63 28.86
CA LEU A 13 6.56 34.41 27.41
C LEU A 13 6.58 32.94 27.03
N PHE A 14 7.25 32.09 27.81
CA PHE A 14 7.26 30.65 27.61
C PHE A 14 5.89 30.01 27.92
N LEU A 15 5.18 30.50 28.95
CA LEU A 15 3.88 29.96 29.36
C LEU A 15 2.70 30.50 28.55
N LEU A 16 2.84 31.69 27.94
CA LEU A 16 1.79 32.36 27.18
C LEU A 16 1.16 31.49 26.06
N PRO A 17 1.91 30.74 25.24
CA PRO A 17 1.35 29.89 24.19
C PRO A 17 0.56 28.70 24.74
N PHE A 18 0.79 28.31 26.00
CA PHE A 18 0.10 27.20 26.65
C PHE A 18 -1.17 27.64 27.39
N LEU A 19 -1.37 28.94 27.62
CA LEU A 19 -2.56 29.47 28.30
C LEU A 19 -3.88 29.03 27.64
N PRO A 20 -4.03 29.00 26.30
CA PRO A 20 -5.24 28.49 25.66
C PRO A 20 -5.47 27.00 25.96
N GLY A 21 -4.42 26.18 25.92
CA GLY A 21 -4.51 24.75 26.22
C GLY A 21 -4.81 24.46 27.70
N ILE A 22 -4.25 25.24 28.62
CA ILE A 22 -4.56 25.15 30.05
C ILE A 22 -5.98 25.64 30.33
N ALA A 23 -6.41 26.75 29.69
CA ALA A 23 -7.77 27.25 29.80
C ALA A 23 -8.79 26.22 29.30
N GLU A 24 -8.48 25.52 28.21
CA GLU A 24 -9.28 24.43 27.69
C GLU A 24 -9.31 23.22 28.65
N LEU A 25 -8.17 22.83 29.21
CA LEU A 25 -8.08 21.73 30.19
C LEU A 25 -8.93 21.99 31.45
N VAL A 26 -8.99 23.25 31.90
CA VAL A 26 -9.72 23.68 33.10
C VAL A 26 -11.20 23.90 32.80
N ARG A 27 -11.55 24.51 31.67
CA ARG A 27 -12.94 24.89 31.34
C ARG A 27 -13.69 23.84 30.53
N LYS A 28 -13.00 22.87 29.91
CA LYS A 28 -13.56 21.76 29.11
C LYS A 28 -14.67 22.25 28.17
N GLN A 29 -14.41 23.31 27.41
CA GLN A 29 -15.42 23.95 26.55
C GLN A 29 -15.59 23.22 25.22
N ASP A 30 -14.61 22.43 24.81
CA ASP A 30 -14.67 21.55 23.66
C ASP A 30 -15.54 20.31 23.98
N THR A 31 -16.86 20.49 23.84
CA THR A 31 -17.85 19.42 24.05
C THR A 31 -18.01 18.53 22.84
N ASP A 32 -17.48 18.94 21.70
CA ASP A 32 -17.60 18.20 20.45
C ASP A 32 -16.37 17.30 20.29
N PRO A 33 -16.54 15.97 20.20
CA PRO A 33 -15.42 15.13 19.81
C PRO A 33 -14.88 15.63 18.46
N LEU A 34 -13.55 15.73 18.34
CA LEU A 34 -12.89 15.93 17.05
C LEU A 34 -13.60 15.04 16.02
N PHE A 35 -14.11 15.66 14.95
CA PHE A 35 -14.85 14.93 13.92
C PHE A 35 -13.90 13.92 13.25
N ILE A 36 -13.92 12.69 13.77
CA ILE A 36 -13.29 11.54 13.16
C ILE A 36 -14.39 10.88 12.36
N SER A 37 -14.31 11.01 11.03
CA SER A 37 -15.18 10.25 10.14
C SER A 37 -14.92 8.76 10.37
N MET A 38 -15.81 8.12 11.15
CA MET A 38 -15.73 6.68 11.48
C MET A 38 -15.93 5.79 10.24
N SER A 39 -16.38 6.39 9.13
CA SER A 39 -16.52 5.77 7.80
C SER A 39 -15.38 6.13 6.85
N TYR A 40 -14.34 6.84 7.30
CA TYR A 40 -13.19 7.19 6.47
C TYR A 40 -12.38 5.95 6.11
N VAL A 41 -12.74 5.36 4.97
CA VAL A 41 -11.89 4.39 4.27
C VAL A 41 -10.91 5.21 3.45
N LYS A 42 -9.61 5.14 3.78
CA LYS A 42 -8.56 5.69 2.92
C LYS A 42 -8.65 5.00 1.56
N ASP A 43 -9.09 5.73 0.53
CA ASP A 43 -9.09 5.24 -0.84
C ASP A 43 -7.64 4.91 -1.25
N PRO A 44 -7.35 3.68 -1.72
CA PRO A 44 -5.98 3.28 -2.06
C PRO A 44 -5.38 4.17 -3.13
N ARG A 45 -6.24 4.67 -4.01
CA ARG A 45 -5.93 5.40 -5.22
C ARG A 45 -6.08 6.91 -5.02
N TYR A 46 -6.19 7.36 -3.76
CA TYR A 46 -6.43 8.77 -3.41
C TYR A 46 -5.45 9.72 -4.11
N PHE A 47 -4.15 9.44 -4.07
CA PHE A 47 -3.12 10.30 -4.67
C PHE A 47 -3.36 10.51 -6.17
N GLY A 48 -3.53 9.42 -6.91
CA GLY A 48 -3.81 9.47 -8.34
C GLY A 48 -5.14 10.15 -8.66
N LYS A 49 -6.22 9.81 -7.94
CA LYS A 49 -7.55 10.42 -8.17
C LYS A 49 -7.54 11.94 -7.92
N SER A 50 -6.90 12.36 -6.83
CA SER A 50 -6.79 13.78 -6.49
C SER A 50 -5.95 14.54 -7.52
N PHE A 51 -4.81 13.97 -7.94
CA PHE A 51 -3.95 14.62 -8.94
C PHE A 51 -4.62 14.75 -10.30
N ARG A 52 -5.31 13.70 -10.79
CA ARG A 52 -6.09 13.77 -12.05
C ARG A 52 -7.09 14.92 -12.03
N ARG A 53 -7.84 15.08 -10.93
CA ARG A 53 -8.81 16.16 -10.77
C ARG A 53 -8.14 17.54 -10.84
N LEU A 54 -6.99 17.70 -10.18
CA LEU A 54 -6.23 18.95 -10.20
C LEU A 54 -5.74 19.31 -11.60
N ILE A 55 -5.12 18.36 -12.32
CA ILE A 55 -4.59 18.62 -13.65
C ILE A 55 -5.70 18.88 -14.65
N ARG A 56 -6.79 18.11 -14.62
CA ARG A 56 -7.94 18.35 -15.52
C ARG A 56 -8.45 19.77 -15.39
N HIS A 57 -8.71 20.23 -14.17
CA HIS A 57 -9.16 21.59 -13.90
C HIS A 57 -8.12 22.64 -14.31
N ALA A 58 -6.84 22.45 -13.97
CA ALA A 58 -5.77 23.39 -14.32
C ALA A 58 -5.46 23.45 -15.83
N SER A 59 -5.85 22.43 -16.58
CA SER A 59 -5.67 22.33 -18.03
C SER A 59 -6.88 22.79 -18.85
N GLU A 60 -7.96 23.24 -18.21
CA GLU A 60 -9.14 23.73 -18.92
C GLU A 60 -8.79 24.92 -19.82
N GLY A 61 -9.11 24.80 -21.11
CA GLY A 61 -8.79 25.82 -22.12
C GLY A 61 -7.36 25.77 -22.66
N LEU A 62 -6.48 24.92 -22.13
CA LEU A 62 -5.13 24.74 -22.68
C LEU A 62 -5.14 23.81 -23.90
N SER A 63 -4.51 24.26 -24.97
CA SER A 63 -4.29 23.45 -26.16
C SER A 63 -3.03 22.60 -26.00
N ALA A 64 -3.01 21.42 -26.60
CA ALA A 64 -1.81 20.61 -26.59
C ALA A 64 -0.76 21.20 -27.56
N GLY A 65 0.49 21.26 -27.13
CA GLY A 65 1.57 21.86 -27.90
C GLY A 65 2.90 21.86 -27.14
N PRO A 66 3.95 22.43 -27.75
CA PRO A 66 5.26 22.54 -27.11
C PRO A 66 5.28 23.57 -25.97
N GLU A 67 4.27 24.43 -25.88
CA GLU A 67 4.19 25.53 -24.92
C GLU A 67 4.07 25.06 -23.47
N ILE A 68 4.72 25.79 -22.58
CA ILE A 68 4.67 25.56 -21.14
C ILE A 68 3.88 26.72 -20.52
N HIS A 69 2.81 26.38 -19.82
CA HIS A 69 1.90 27.33 -19.21
C HIS A 69 2.15 27.43 -17.70
N ASP A 70 2.05 28.64 -17.15
CA ASP A 70 1.97 28.83 -15.70
C ASP A 70 0.55 28.53 -15.23
N VAL A 71 0.40 27.61 -14.29
CA VAL A 71 -0.88 27.24 -13.69
C VAL A 71 -0.84 27.40 -12.18
N LEU A 72 -2.00 27.72 -11.60
CA LEU A 72 -2.16 27.79 -10.15
C LEU A 72 -2.79 26.49 -9.63
N LEU A 73 -2.00 25.69 -8.91
CA LEU A 73 -2.49 24.58 -8.11
C LEU A 73 -2.55 25.01 -6.63
N SER A 74 -1.96 24.25 -5.71
CA SER A 74 -1.69 24.73 -4.35
C SER A 74 -0.61 25.82 -4.31
N LYS A 75 0.15 25.96 -5.40
CA LYS A 75 1.15 27.01 -5.67
C LYS A 75 1.28 27.18 -7.18
N LYS A 76 1.98 28.23 -7.61
CA LYS A 76 2.33 28.42 -9.02
C LYS A 76 3.25 27.27 -9.49
N GLU A 77 2.87 26.63 -10.58
CA GLU A 77 3.58 25.52 -11.20
C GLU A 77 3.61 25.69 -12.72
N LYS A 78 4.58 25.07 -13.38
CA LYS A 78 4.65 25.00 -14.83
C LYS A 78 4.01 23.72 -15.33
N LEU A 79 3.17 23.80 -16.35
CA LEU A 79 2.45 22.68 -16.96
C LEU A 79 2.64 22.70 -18.47
N GLN A 80 3.05 21.55 -19.03
CA GLN A 80 3.01 21.30 -20.47
C GLN A 80 1.90 20.30 -20.78
N VAL A 81 1.11 20.58 -21.81
CA VAL A 81 0.06 19.67 -22.32
C VAL A 81 0.47 19.17 -23.69
N VAL A 82 0.54 17.85 -23.89
CA VAL A 82 0.92 17.24 -25.17
C VAL A 82 -0.08 16.16 -25.59
N GLU A 83 -0.25 15.96 -26.90
CA GLU A 83 -1.11 14.88 -27.42
C GLU A 83 -0.48 13.50 -27.22
N LEU A 84 0.80 13.35 -27.58
CA LEU A 84 1.57 12.14 -27.36
C LEU A 84 2.88 12.48 -26.66
N GLY A 85 3.30 11.63 -25.73
CA GLY A 85 4.56 11.77 -25.02
C GLY A 85 5.60 10.82 -25.59
N ASN A 86 6.70 11.35 -26.12
CA ASN A 86 7.91 10.57 -26.37
C ASN A 86 9.09 11.30 -25.72
N ILE A 87 9.60 10.73 -24.63
CA ILE A 87 10.68 11.33 -23.85
C ILE A 87 11.98 10.58 -24.18
N PRO A 88 13.00 11.24 -24.74
CA PRO A 88 14.23 10.56 -25.15
C PRO A 88 15.10 10.14 -23.95
N ASP A 89 16.04 9.24 -24.20
CA ASP A 89 17.02 8.79 -23.22
C ASP A 89 17.74 9.95 -22.52
N GLY A 90 17.89 9.84 -21.21
CA GLY A 90 18.62 10.82 -20.39
C GLY A 90 17.92 12.18 -20.23
N ALA A 91 16.70 12.36 -20.75
CA ALA A 91 15.98 13.61 -20.64
C ALA A 91 15.64 13.95 -19.17
N GLU A 92 15.63 15.24 -18.86
CA GLU A 92 15.18 15.76 -17.58
C GLU A 92 14.02 16.73 -17.78
N ILE A 93 12.87 16.44 -17.14
CA ILE A 93 11.68 17.27 -17.18
C ILE A 93 11.38 17.79 -15.78
N ASN A 94 11.35 19.13 -15.65
CA ASN A 94 11.20 19.84 -14.37
C ASN A 94 9.89 20.64 -14.24
N TYR A 95 8.89 20.31 -15.05
CA TYR A 95 7.54 20.87 -15.05
C TYR A 95 6.50 19.73 -15.07
N LEU A 96 5.27 20.03 -14.65
CA LEU A 96 4.17 19.08 -14.72
C LEU A 96 3.91 18.72 -16.18
N LEU A 97 3.70 17.45 -16.47
CA LEU A 97 3.42 16.98 -17.83
C LEU A 97 2.04 16.32 -17.87
N TYR A 98 1.18 16.81 -18.75
CA TYR A 98 -0.11 16.21 -19.06
C TYR A 98 -0.12 15.69 -20.50
N VAL A 99 -0.22 14.37 -20.65
CA VAL A 99 -0.27 13.67 -21.94
C VAL A 99 -1.70 13.17 -22.18
N LYS A 100 -2.36 13.68 -23.24
CA LYS A 100 -3.74 13.31 -23.62
C LYS A 100 -3.87 11.96 -24.34
N GLY A 101 -2.75 11.41 -24.81
CA GLY A 101 -2.66 10.08 -25.39
C GLY A 101 -1.73 9.20 -24.59
N SER A 102 -0.91 8.41 -25.28
CA SER A 102 0.05 7.50 -24.65
C SER A 102 1.41 8.16 -24.44
N LEU A 103 2.15 7.67 -23.45
CA LEU A 103 3.50 8.12 -23.12
C LEU A 103 4.48 6.96 -23.26
N SER A 104 5.57 7.19 -23.99
CA SER A 104 6.77 6.36 -23.94
C SER A 104 7.94 7.19 -23.44
N SER A 105 8.72 6.65 -22.50
CA SER A 105 10.01 7.21 -22.13
C SER A 105 11.13 6.26 -22.54
N GLY A 106 12.27 6.83 -22.91
CA GLY A 106 13.54 6.13 -22.98
C GLY A 106 14.09 5.78 -21.60
N ASP A 107 15.37 5.47 -21.58
CA ASP A 107 16.12 5.08 -20.38
C ASP A 107 16.78 6.28 -19.69
N ARG A 108 17.06 6.15 -18.39
CA ARG A 108 17.76 7.16 -17.56
C ARG A 108 17.08 8.55 -17.57
N VAL A 109 15.78 8.60 -17.81
CA VAL A 109 14.94 9.80 -17.77
C VAL A 109 14.67 10.22 -16.33
N ARG A 110 14.66 11.53 -16.09
CA ARG A 110 14.33 12.15 -14.80
C ARG A 110 13.08 13.01 -14.91
N LEU A 111 11.99 12.58 -14.29
CA LEU A 111 10.73 13.32 -14.20
C LEU A 111 10.63 13.92 -12.80
N ILE A 112 11.12 15.15 -12.66
CA ILE A 112 11.24 15.85 -11.36
C ILE A 112 9.87 16.36 -10.87
N LYS A 113 8.86 16.40 -11.74
CA LYS A 113 7.49 16.81 -11.45
C LYS A 113 6.51 15.71 -11.82
N GLU A 114 5.31 15.80 -11.27
CA GLU A 114 4.26 14.81 -11.45
C GLU A 114 3.73 14.78 -12.90
N VAL A 115 3.48 13.57 -13.41
CA VAL A 115 3.01 13.34 -14.78
C VAL A 115 1.63 12.70 -14.77
N TYR A 116 0.73 13.19 -15.63
CA TYR A 116 -0.57 12.60 -15.88
C TYR A 116 -0.68 12.16 -17.34
N VAL A 117 -1.08 10.90 -17.56
CA VAL A 117 -1.28 10.29 -18.87
C VAL A 117 -2.70 9.68 -18.94
N THR A 118 -3.45 9.94 -20.00
CA THR A 118 -4.78 9.33 -20.22
C THR A 118 -4.73 8.02 -20.99
N GLY A 119 -3.71 7.82 -21.83
CA GLY A 119 -3.47 6.57 -22.55
C GLY A 119 -2.61 5.56 -21.78
N ASP A 120 -2.04 4.61 -22.52
CA ASP A 120 -1.09 3.64 -21.98
C ASP A 120 0.29 4.29 -21.78
N THR A 121 1.08 3.76 -20.84
CA THR A 121 2.41 4.29 -20.53
C THR A 121 3.46 3.19 -20.53
N SER A 122 4.56 3.43 -21.24
CA SER A 122 5.77 2.60 -21.20
C SER A 122 6.92 3.44 -20.65
N ILE A 123 7.44 3.06 -19.49
CA ILE A 123 8.61 3.68 -18.87
C ILE A 123 9.82 2.78 -19.14
N GLY A 124 10.88 3.36 -19.70
CA GLY A 124 12.18 2.69 -19.88
C GLY A 124 12.88 2.33 -18.56
N SER A 125 14.14 1.95 -18.66
CA SER A 125 14.94 1.44 -17.55
C SER A 125 15.70 2.54 -16.81
N ASN A 126 15.93 2.34 -15.51
CA ASN A 126 16.71 3.23 -14.64
C ASN A 126 16.20 4.68 -14.62
N ASN A 127 14.87 4.85 -14.75
CA ASN A 127 14.24 6.17 -14.70
C ASN A 127 14.00 6.60 -13.25
N VAL A 128 14.02 7.91 -13.00
CA VAL A 128 13.66 8.50 -11.71
C VAL A 128 12.41 9.35 -11.90
N ILE A 129 11.31 8.93 -11.27
CA ILE A 129 9.99 9.52 -11.48
C ILE A 129 9.44 9.99 -10.15
N ARG A 130 9.10 11.28 -10.05
CA ARG A 130 8.50 11.80 -8.84
C ARG A 130 7.15 11.17 -8.53
N ALA A 131 6.19 11.31 -9.46
CA ALA A 131 4.92 10.63 -9.38
C ALA A 131 4.23 10.53 -10.75
N LEU A 132 3.39 9.50 -10.91
CA LEU A 132 2.77 9.18 -12.19
C LEU A 132 1.31 8.72 -12.03
N ALA A 133 0.38 9.42 -12.68
CA ALA A 133 -1.01 9.01 -12.81
C ALA A 133 -1.30 8.57 -14.25
N VAL A 134 -1.88 7.38 -14.43
CA VAL A 134 -2.19 6.82 -15.77
C VAL A 134 -3.62 6.30 -15.84
N ASP A 135 -4.41 6.68 -16.85
CA ASP A 135 -5.75 6.08 -17.03
C ASP A 135 -5.70 4.74 -17.79
N GLY A 136 -4.70 4.52 -18.63
CA GLY A 136 -4.43 3.23 -19.25
C GLY A 136 -3.59 2.29 -18.40
N ASN A 137 -2.92 1.36 -19.08
CA ASN A 137 -1.98 0.39 -18.53
C ASN A 137 -0.58 0.97 -18.42
N VAL A 138 0.23 0.43 -17.51
CA VAL A 138 1.59 0.89 -17.26
C VAL A 138 2.57 -0.28 -17.32
N ARG A 139 3.66 -0.10 -18.07
CA ARG A 139 4.83 -0.97 -17.99
C ARG A 139 6.03 -0.16 -17.51
N VAL A 140 6.78 -0.70 -16.56
CA VAL A 140 7.96 -0.05 -16.00
C VAL A 140 9.19 -0.93 -16.21
N GLY A 141 10.19 -0.39 -16.88
CA GLY A 141 11.49 -1.02 -17.13
C GLY A 141 12.32 -1.22 -15.85
N GLU A 142 13.38 -2.00 -15.98
CA GLU A 142 14.19 -2.45 -14.85
C GLU A 142 14.88 -1.31 -14.11
N GLY A 143 15.04 -1.46 -12.80
CA GLY A 143 15.81 -0.51 -11.97
C GLY A 143 15.21 0.90 -11.83
N SER A 144 14.00 1.13 -12.35
CA SER A 144 13.33 2.42 -12.26
C SER A 144 12.84 2.72 -10.84
N GLN A 145 12.82 3.99 -10.48
CA GLN A 145 12.59 4.48 -9.13
C GLN A 145 11.47 5.51 -9.10
N PHE A 146 10.50 5.30 -8.22
CA PHE A 146 9.44 6.26 -7.92
C PHE A 146 9.72 6.93 -6.59
N GLU A 147 9.76 8.26 -6.55
CA GLU A 147 9.99 9.00 -5.29
C GLU A 147 8.74 9.00 -4.41
N ARG A 148 7.56 9.13 -5.02
CA ARG A 148 6.29 9.27 -4.29
C ARG A 148 5.33 8.16 -4.63
N TRP A 149 4.71 8.21 -5.80
CA TRP A 149 3.62 7.28 -6.09
C TRP A 149 3.40 7.07 -7.57
N LEU A 150 2.80 5.93 -7.88
CA LEU A 150 2.25 5.62 -9.20
C LEU A 150 0.84 5.08 -8.99
N ASP A 151 -0.12 5.64 -9.74
CA ASP A 151 -1.49 5.14 -9.76
C ASP A 151 -1.99 4.92 -11.20
N ALA A 152 -2.46 3.71 -11.50
CA ALA A 152 -3.05 3.37 -12.79
C ALA A 152 -4.52 2.93 -12.68
N SER A 153 -5.34 3.34 -13.64
CA SER A 153 -6.68 2.78 -13.80
C SER A 153 -6.67 1.44 -14.56
N GLY A 154 -5.67 1.21 -15.41
CA GLY A 154 -5.35 -0.08 -16.03
C GLY A 154 -4.45 -0.96 -15.17
N ALA A 155 -3.89 -2.02 -15.78
CA ALA A 155 -2.92 -2.90 -15.13
C ALA A 155 -1.53 -2.25 -15.05
N ILE A 156 -0.73 -2.67 -14.07
CA ILE A 156 0.66 -2.23 -13.91
C ILE A 156 1.56 -3.46 -13.94
N ASP A 157 2.55 -3.45 -14.83
CA ASP A 157 3.61 -4.45 -14.88
C ASP A 157 4.96 -3.79 -14.51
N ILE A 158 5.52 -4.20 -13.36
CA ILE A 158 6.78 -3.68 -12.82
C ILE A 158 7.92 -4.70 -13.05
N SER A 159 8.97 -4.27 -13.75
CA SER A 159 10.18 -5.07 -13.96
C SER A 159 11.07 -5.12 -12.70
N LYS A 160 12.09 -5.99 -12.73
CA LYS A 160 12.92 -6.29 -11.55
C LYS A 160 13.69 -5.08 -11.04
N GLY A 161 14.00 -5.09 -9.74
CA GLY A 161 14.93 -4.12 -9.14
C GLY A 161 14.36 -2.70 -8.97
N CYS A 162 13.05 -2.51 -9.12
CA CYS A 162 12.44 -1.19 -9.03
C CYS A 162 12.23 -0.74 -7.57
N ASN A 163 12.34 0.57 -7.31
CA ASN A 163 11.87 1.19 -6.07
C ASN A 163 10.50 1.83 -6.32
N LEU A 164 9.48 1.38 -5.60
CA LEU A 164 8.08 1.76 -5.84
C LEU A 164 7.62 2.98 -5.02
N GLY A 165 8.53 3.58 -4.26
CA GLY A 165 8.27 4.80 -3.50
C GLY A 165 7.30 4.61 -2.34
N ILE A 166 6.52 5.66 -2.07
CA ILE A 166 5.57 5.73 -0.95
C ILE A 166 4.33 4.88 -1.22
N SER A 167 3.82 4.86 -2.46
CA SER A 167 2.56 4.16 -2.79
C SER A 167 2.45 3.77 -4.26
N MET A 168 2.10 2.51 -4.52
CA MET A 168 1.86 1.96 -5.86
C MET A 168 0.45 1.37 -5.90
N SER A 169 -0.42 1.88 -6.76
CA SER A 169 -1.82 1.47 -6.80
C SER A 169 -2.36 1.22 -8.21
N SER A 170 -3.13 0.14 -8.36
CA SER A 170 -3.83 -0.23 -9.59
C SER A 170 -5.29 -0.55 -9.29
N SER A 171 -6.23 -0.16 -10.15
CA SER A 171 -7.59 -0.75 -10.09
C SER A 171 -7.70 -2.11 -10.76
N ARG A 172 -6.64 -2.57 -11.42
CA ARG A 172 -6.56 -3.89 -12.03
C ARG A 172 -5.39 -4.64 -11.38
N THR A 173 -4.78 -5.56 -12.12
CA THR A 173 -3.62 -6.30 -11.64
C THR A 173 -2.42 -5.36 -11.44
N LEU A 174 -1.69 -5.58 -10.35
CA LEU A 174 -0.35 -5.03 -10.10
C LEU A 174 0.64 -6.20 -10.09
N CYS A 175 1.37 -6.39 -11.20
CA CYS A 175 2.37 -7.43 -11.34
C CYS A 175 3.75 -6.89 -10.90
N LEU A 176 4.42 -7.62 -10.03
CA LEU A 176 5.72 -7.25 -9.48
C LEU A 176 6.77 -8.34 -9.76
N ALA A 177 7.87 -7.95 -10.40
CA ALA A 177 9.04 -8.79 -10.55
C ALA A 177 9.91 -8.82 -9.27
N PRO A 178 10.86 -9.76 -9.16
CA PRO A 178 11.78 -9.85 -8.02
C PRO A 178 12.60 -8.58 -7.77
N ASN A 179 13.14 -8.48 -6.56
CA ASN A 179 14.03 -7.41 -6.11
C ASN A 179 13.39 -6.01 -6.11
N CYS A 180 12.07 -5.90 -6.13
CA CYS A 180 11.38 -4.62 -5.98
C CYS A 180 11.24 -4.23 -4.51
N GLN A 181 11.40 -2.95 -4.22
CA GLN A 181 11.21 -2.35 -2.89
C GLN A 181 9.92 -1.56 -2.83
N PHE A 182 9.16 -1.67 -1.73
CA PHE A 182 7.88 -0.99 -1.59
C PHE A 182 7.59 -0.54 -0.16
N ARG A 183 6.64 0.39 -0.03
CA ARG A 183 6.05 0.79 1.25
C ARG A 183 4.55 0.50 1.30
N ARG A 184 3.84 0.78 0.21
CA ARG A 184 2.42 0.52 0.07
C ARG A 184 2.10 0.01 -1.32
N LEU A 185 1.33 -1.07 -1.38
CA LEU A 185 0.83 -1.67 -2.61
C LEU A 185 -0.68 -1.79 -2.54
N TYR A 186 -1.33 -1.58 -3.67
CA TYR A 186 -2.73 -1.91 -3.87
C TYR A 186 -2.95 -2.43 -5.29
N GLY A 187 -3.66 -3.55 -5.39
CA GLY A 187 -4.02 -4.15 -6.67
C GLY A 187 -5.20 -5.11 -6.54
N GLN A 188 -5.81 -5.40 -7.69
CA GLN A 188 -6.92 -6.34 -7.81
C GLN A 188 -6.63 -7.39 -8.91
N PRO A 189 -5.74 -8.37 -8.65
CA PRO A 189 -4.88 -8.55 -7.47
C PRO A 189 -3.48 -7.93 -7.62
N ILE A 190 -2.69 -7.96 -6.54
CA ILE A 190 -1.23 -7.88 -6.59
C ILE A 190 -0.70 -9.29 -6.85
N VAL A 191 0.22 -9.44 -7.81
CA VAL A 191 0.82 -10.72 -8.19
C VAL A 191 2.33 -10.57 -8.26
N THR A 192 3.07 -11.45 -7.60
CA THR A 192 4.52 -11.56 -7.74
C THR A 192 4.84 -12.67 -8.73
N SER A 193 5.63 -12.40 -9.77
CA SER A 193 5.94 -13.24 -10.96
C SER A 193 5.00 -13.08 -12.16
N ASN A 194 5.61 -13.09 -13.36
CA ASN A 194 4.96 -12.88 -14.66
C ASN A 194 4.58 -14.19 -15.36
N ASN A 195 4.11 -15.19 -14.61
CA ASN A 195 3.60 -16.40 -15.24
C ASN A 195 2.17 -16.13 -15.74
N ALA A 196 2.04 -15.99 -17.06
CA ALA A 196 0.75 -15.96 -17.77
C ALA A 196 -0.16 -17.15 -17.40
N ILE A 197 0.40 -18.22 -16.84
CA ILE A 197 -0.29 -19.39 -16.29
C ILE A 197 -1.20 -19.01 -15.12
N THR A 198 -0.80 -18.07 -14.25
CA THR A 198 -1.59 -17.64 -13.07
C THR A 198 -2.82 -16.81 -13.47
N ARG A 199 -2.83 -16.17 -14.65
CA ARG A 199 -4.01 -15.44 -15.15
C ARG A 199 -5.22 -16.36 -15.40
N ARG A 200 -4.99 -17.64 -15.71
CA ARG A 200 -6.06 -18.62 -15.98
C ARG A 200 -6.57 -19.32 -14.72
N THR A 201 -5.68 -19.69 -13.80
CA THR A 201 -6.05 -20.49 -12.61
C THR A 201 -6.77 -19.68 -11.54
N VAL A 202 -6.55 -18.37 -11.49
CA VAL A 202 -7.18 -17.48 -10.51
C VAL A 202 -8.66 -17.22 -10.81
N LEU A 203 -9.08 -17.30 -12.09
CA LEU A 203 -10.47 -17.09 -12.50
C LEU A 203 -11.39 -18.28 -12.12
N GLU A 204 -10.84 -19.46 -11.81
CA GLU A 204 -11.63 -20.68 -11.61
C GLU A 204 -11.87 -21.08 -10.14
N ARG A 205 -11.29 -20.39 -9.16
CA ARG A 205 -11.61 -20.64 -7.73
C ARG A 205 -12.67 -19.68 -7.23
N SER A 206 -13.84 -19.75 -7.85
CA SER A 206 -15.07 -19.22 -7.26
C SER A 206 -15.51 -20.17 -6.13
N VAL A 207 -15.62 -19.64 -4.90
CA VAL A 207 -16.41 -20.29 -3.85
C VAL A 207 -17.36 -19.26 -3.23
N PRO A 208 -18.65 -19.58 -3.06
CA PRO A 208 -19.68 -18.59 -2.80
C PRO A 208 -19.80 -18.15 -1.34
N ARG A 209 -20.35 -16.94 -1.22
CA ARG A 209 -21.20 -16.37 -0.16
C ARG A 209 -20.65 -16.32 1.27
N ALA A 210 -20.54 -15.08 1.75
CA ALA A 210 -20.39 -14.74 3.15
C ALA A 210 -21.49 -15.39 4.00
N LEU A 211 -21.09 -16.28 4.90
CA LEU A 211 -21.85 -16.62 6.09
C LEU A 211 -21.37 -15.65 7.18
N LEU A 212 -22.28 -14.79 7.64
CA LEU A 212 -22.13 -14.09 8.92
C LEU A 212 -21.99 -15.17 9.99
N SER A 213 -20.79 -15.34 10.54
CA SER A 213 -20.55 -16.29 11.62
C SER A 213 -21.17 -15.77 12.92
N PRO A 214 -21.93 -16.59 13.68
CA PRO A 214 -22.40 -16.23 15.02
C PRO A 214 -21.20 -15.99 15.95
N ARG A 215 -21.41 -15.31 17.10
CA ARG A 215 -20.39 -15.05 18.12
C ARG A 215 -19.64 -16.35 18.49
N GLN A 216 -18.48 -16.57 17.86
CA GLN A 216 -17.60 -17.69 18.18
C GLN A 216 -16.94 -17.40 19.53
N GLN A 217 -17.00 -18.36 20.46
CA GLN A 217 -16.26 -18.28 21.72
C GLN A 217 -14.76 -18.22 21.42
N SER A 218 -14.07 -17.28 22.06
CA SER A 218 -12.61 -17.15 21.95
C SER A 218 -11.93 -18.00 23.01
N PHE A 219 -10.98 -18.84 22.62
CA PHE A 219 -10.18 -19.65 23.53
C PHE A 219 -8.77 -19.06 23.65
N ILE A 220 -8.31 -18.89 24.89
CA ILE A 220 -6.92 -18.51 25.17
C ILE A 220 -6.13 -19.79 25.46
N ARG A 221 -5.15 -20.11 24.60
CA ARG A 221 -4.25 -21.24 24.76
C ARG A 221 -2.93 -20.74 25.32
N ARG A 222 -2.70 -20.98 26.62
CA ARG A 222 -1.55 -20.37 27.34
C ARG A 222 -0.24 -21.16 27.23
N ASN A 223 -0.31 -22.47 27.00
CA ASN A 223 0.86 -23.37 27.04
C ASN A 223 1.05 -24.21 25.76
N GLU A 224 0.31 -23.90 24.68
CA GLU A 224 0.46 -24.61 23.41
C GLU A 224 1.37 -23.82 22.49
N GLY A 225 2.56 -24.36 22.24
CA GLY A 225 3.50 -23.81 21.25
C GLY A 225 3.33 -24.41 19.85
N VAL A 226 2.58 -25.51 19.72
CA VAL A 226 2.38 -26.22 18.45
C VAL A 226 0.93 -26.70 18.35
N ILE A 227 0.31 -26.48 17.19
CA ILE A 227 -0.94 -27.13 16.79
C ILE A 227 -0.58 -28.25 15.81
N GLU A 228 -1.05 -29.47 16.08
CA GLU A 228 -0.78 -30.64 15.27
C GLU A 228 -1.29 -30.47 13.83
N ALA A 229 -0.54 -31.02 12.87
CA ALA A 229 -0.88 -30.98 11.45
C ALA A 229 -2.30 -31.50 11.18
N HIS A 230 -2.93 -30.95 10.13
CA HIS A 230 -4.29 -31.30 9.69
C HIS A 230 -5.40 -31.06 10.72
N SER A 231 -5.13 -30.33 11.81
CA SER A 231 -6.14 -29.95 12.79
C SER A 231 -7.19 -29.01 12.19
N ILE A 232 -8.44 -29.16 12.64
CA ILE A 232 -9.55 -28.26 12.28
C ILE A 232 -9.98 -27.49 13.51
N ILE A 233 -9.87 -26.16 13.45
CA ILE A 233 -10.20 -25.25 14.55
C ILE A 233 -11.32 -24.31 14.09
N ASN A 234 -12.47 -24.38 14.78
CA ASN A 234 -13.69 -23.63 14.43
C ASN A 234 -13.98 -22.47 15.39
N SER A 235 -12.98 -22.04 16.16
CA SER A 235 -13.12 -21.01 17.19
C SER A 235 -11.96 -20.04 17.19
N ASN A 236 -12.25 -18.79 17.57
CA ASN A 236 -11.22 -17.75 17.68
C ASN A 236 -10.18 -18.21 18.69
N THR A 237 -8.91 -18.17 18.31
CA THR A 237 -7.84 -18.71 19.14
C THR A 237 -6.78 -17.65 19.41
N VAL A 238 -6.47 -17.45 20.68
CA VAL A 238 -5.44 -16.52 21.15
C VAL A 238 -4.32 -17.31 21.82
N PHE A 239 -3.11 -17.20 21.30
CA PHE A 239 -1.90 -17.79 21.86
C PHE A 239 -1.13 -16.74 22.66
N SER A 240 -0.73 -17.07 23.89
CA SER A 240 0.02 -16.13 24.73
C SER A 240 1.52 -16.09 24.48
N GLN A 241 2.02 -16.95 23.60
CA GLN A 241 3.43 -17.15 23.30
C GLN A 241 3.60 -17.46 21.82
N ASP A 242 4.84 -17.70 21.40
CA ASP A 242 5.16 -18.19 20.07
C ASP A 242 4.39 -19.48 19.77
N VAL A 243 3.82 -19.56 18.57
CA VAL A 243 3.04 -20.71 18.13
C VAL A 243 3.37 -21.11 16.69
N GLN A 244 3.45 -22.41 16.48
CA GLN A 244 3.56 -23.05 15.17
C GLN A 244 2.26 -23.79 14.85
N ILE A 245 1.65 -23.46 13.73
CA ILE A 245 0.46 -24.11 13.20
C ILE A 245 0.92 -25.13 12.16
N GLY A 246 0.75 -26.41 12.46
CA GLY A 246 1.19 -27.52 11.61
C GLY A 246 0.56 -27.50 10.21
N CYS A 247 1.22 -28.17 9.27
CA CYS A 247 0.82 -28.19 7.87
C CYS A 247 -0.64 -28.66 7.66
N GLY A 248 -1.29 -28.10 6.65
CA GLY A 248 -2.67 -28.46 6.27
C GLY A 248 -3.74 -28.18 7.32
N CYS A 249 -3.45 -27.44 8.39
CA CYS A 249 -4.45 -27.02 9.37
C CYS A 249 -5.51 -26.12 8.74
N ILE A 250 -6.74 -26.22 9.24
CA ILE A 250 -7.88 -25.40 8.80
C ILE A 250 -8.44 -24.64 9.99
N PHE A 251 -8.27 -23.31 9.96
CA PHE A 251 -8.93 -22.38 10.87
C PHE A 251 -10.16 -21.78 10.21
N ARG A 252 -11.33 -21.95 10.82
CA ARG A 252 -12.58 -21.26 10.44
C ARG A 252 -12.92 -20.15 11.42
N ALA A 253 -11.90 -19.38 11.80
CA ALA A 253 -11.95 -18.35 12.83
C ALA A 253 -10.69 -17.47 12.78
N ASP A 254 -10.64 -16.46 13.64
CA ASP A 254 -9.48 -15.58 13.79
C ASP A 254 -8.37 -16.24 14.64
N ILE A 255 -7.12 -15.95 14.28
CA ILE A 255 -5.91 -16.33 14.99
C ILE A 255 -5.24 -15.08 15.53
N LYS A 256 -4.90 -15.08 16.83
CA LYS A 256 -4.05 -14.06 17.43
C LYS A 256 -2.92 -14.70 18.21
N SER A 257 -1.70 -14.19 18.07
CA SER A 257 -0.56 -14.54 18.91
C SER A 257 0.04 -13.29 19.59
N TYR A 258 0.40 -13.38 20.86
CA TYR A 258 1.25 -12.36 21.51
C TYR A 258 2.74 -12.56 21.21
N GLY A 259 3.12 -13.71 20.65
CA GLY A 259 4.47 -13.99 20.18
C GLY A 259 4.56 -14.04 18.65
N LYS A 260 5.56 -14.76 18.17
CA LYS A 260 5.69 -15.17 16.77
C LYS A 260 4.57 -16.13 16.38
N LEU A 261 4.10 -16.06 15.14
CA LEU A 261 3.13 -16.98 14.56
C LEU A 261 3.70 -17.58 13.28
N VAL A 262 3.87 -18.90 13.27
CA VAL A 262 4.26 -19.65 12.07
C VAL A 262 3.06 -20.42 11.57
N LEU A 263 2.63 -20.15 10.35
CA LEU A 263 1.72 -21.01 9.60
C LEU A 263 2.58 -21.86 8.67
N GLU A 264 2.54 -23.18 8.81
CA GLU A 264 3.26 -24.08 7.90
C GLU A 264 2.58 -24.17 6.52
N GLU A 265 3.03 -25.13 5.72
CA GLU A 265 2.54 -25.37 4.36
C GLU A 265 1.04 -25.69 4.34
N ASP A 266 0.36 -25.20 3.30
CA ASP A 266 -1.06 -25.48 3.00
C ASP A 266 -2.05 -25.16 4.13
N VAL A 267 -1.66 -24.33 5.09
CA VAL A 267 -2.56 -23.85 6.14
C VAL A 267 -3.64 -22.94 5.54
N ARG A 268 -4.89 -23.18 5.95
CA ARG A 268 -6.04 -22.38 5.53
C ARG A 268 -6.64 -21.64 6.71
N VAL A 269 -6.84 -20.33 6.56
CA VAL A 269 -7.47 -19.46 7.55
C VAL A 269 -8.64 -18.71 6.90
N ASP A 270 -9.86 -19.14 7.22
CA ASP A 270 -11.11 -18.48 6.87
C ASP A 270 -11.44 -17.37 7.92
N GLY A 271 -10.45 -16.56 8.26
CA GLY A 271 -10.49 -15.53 9.30
C GLY A 271 -9.26 -14.62 9.24
N ASN A 272 -9.08 -13.80 10.26
CA ASN A 272 -7.96 -12.87 10.39
C ASN A 272 -6.76 -13.49 11.10
N VAL A 273 -5.56 -12.98 10.82
CA VAL A 273 -4.31 -13.44 11.39
C VAL A 273 -3.58 -12.26 12.02
N PHE A 274 -3.38 -12.30 13.34
CA PHE A 274 -2.74 -11.24 14.11
C PHE A 274 -1.55 -11.78 14.91
N ALA A 275 -0.45 -11.05 14.94
CA ALA A 275 0.65 -11.33 15.86
C ALA A 275 1.29 -10.04 16.40
N ASP A 276 1.69 -10.04 17.67
CA ASP A 276 2.59 -8.99 18.18
C ASP A 276 4.04 -9.27 17.76
N GLY A 277 4.42 -10.54 17.59
CA GLY A 277 5.67 -10.94 16.97
C GLY A 277 5.60 -11.04 15.45
N ASP A 278 6.60 -11.69 14.86
CA ASP A 278 6.66 -11.93 13.42
C ASP A 278 5.62 -12.96 12.96
N ILE A 279 5.15 -12.83 11.72
CA ILE A 279 4.30 -13.83 11.05
C ILE A 279 5.07 -14.44 9.89
N LEU A 280 5.22 -15.77 9.91
CA LEU A 280 5.69 -16.55 8.77
C LEU A 280 4.50 -17.30 8.17
N ILE A 281 4.23 -17.07 6.89
CA ILE A 281 3.16 -17.75 6.15
C ILE A 281 3.82 -18.71 5.17
N GLY A 282 3.68 -20.00 5.43
CA GLY A 282 4.24 -21.09 4.66
C GLY A 282 3.66 -21.22 3.24
N ARG A 283 4.33 -22.03 2.43
CA ARG A 283 3.98 -22.29 1.03
C ARG A 283 2.52 -22.72 0.89
N GLY A 284 1.85 -22.24 -0.15
CA GLY A 284 0.49 -22.71 -0.50
C GLY A 284 -0.62 -22.29 0.47
N ALA A 285 -0.30 -21.49 1.50
CA ALA A 285 -1.29 -21.06 2.48
C ALA A 285 -2.42 -20.23 1.84
N ASN A 286 -3.61 -20.29 2.45
CA ASN A 286 -4.78 -19.53 2.01
C ASN A 286 -5.40 -18.77 3.17
N ILE A 287 -5.30 -17.44 3.18
CA ILE A 287 -5.78 -16.60 4.29
C ILE A 287 -6.81 -15.62 3.76
N LYS A 288 -8.07 -15.70 4.21
CA LYS A 288 -9.16 -14.85 3.69
C LYS A 288 -9.28 -13.48 4.36
N GLY A 289 -8.79 -13.34 5.59
CA GLY A 289 -8.95 -12.14 6.40
C GLY A 289 -7.78 -11.17 6.32
N HIS A 290 -7.73 -10.26 7.30
CA HIS A 290 -6.61 -9.34 7.47
C HIS A 290 -5.40 -10.07 8.06
N ILE A 291 -4.20 -9.61 7.68
CA ILE A 291 -2.94 -10.06 8.27
C ILE A 291 -2.28 -8.84 8.92
N PHE A 292 -1.98 -8.91 10.21
CA PHE A 292 -1.37 -7.80 10.93
C PHE A 292 -0.28 -8.27 11.89
N SER A 293 0.88 -7.63 11.80
CA SER A 293 2.01 -7.88 12.69
C SER A 293 2.64 -6.57 13.19
N GLN A 294 3.00 -6.50 14.48
CA GLN A 294 3.91 -5.45 14.97
C GLN A 294 5.38 -5.75 14.60
N GLY A 295 5.67 -6.99 14.23
CA GLY A 295 6.96 -7.45 13.72
C GLY A 295 7.04 -7.42 12.19
N ALA A 296 7.68 -8.44 11.64
CA ALA A 296 7.80 -8.70 10.21
C ALA A 296 6.73 -9.70 9.72
N VAL A 297 6.37 -9.61 8.44
CA VAL A 297 5.58 -10.63 7.74
C VAL A 297 6.41 -11.20 6.59
N HIS A 298 6.52 -12.53 6.53
CA HIS A 298 7.10 -13.24 5.39
C HIS A 298 6.02 -14.12 4.76
N ILE A 299 5.78 -13.91 3.47
CA ILE A 299 4.81 -14.67 2.68
C ILE A 299 5.57 -15.56 1.70
N CYS A 300 5.48 -16.88 1.89
CA CYS A 300 6.09 -17.86 1.01
C CYS A 300 5.30 -18.05 -0.29
N GLU A 301 5.95 -18.63 -1.29
CA GLU A 301 5.40 -18.84 -2.62
C GLU A 301 4.07 -19.64 -2.63
N GLN A 302 3.32 -19.50 -3.73
CA GLN A 302 2.02 -20.15 -3.94
C GLN A 302 0.92 -19.76 -2.93
N THR A 303 1.21 -18.82 -2.03
CA THR A 303 0.23 -18.28 -1.08
C THR A 303 -0.81 -17.42 -1.78
N VAL A 304 -2.07 -17.56 -1.35
CA VAL A 304 -3.16 -16.67 -1.75
C VAL A 304 -3.75 -16.00 -0.52
N THR A 305 -3.76 -14.67 -0.51
CA THR A 305 -4.41 -13.91 0.56
C THR A 305 -5.61 -13.15 0.00
N SER A 306 -6.71 -13.19 0.74
CA SER A 306 -7.99 -12.55 0.43
C SER A 306 -8.69 -13.21 -0.77
N TYR A 307 -9.62 -12.50 -1.41
CA TYR A 307 -10.38 -12.99 -2.55
C TYR A 307 -10.81 -11.83 -3.47
N PRO A 308 -11.18 -12.09 -4.74
CA PRO A 308 -11.68 -11.05 -5.65
C PRO A 308 -12.84 -10.24 -5.04
N GLY A 309 -12.75 -8.92 -5.14
CA GLY A 309 -13.74 -7.99 -4.56
C GLY A 309 -13.61 -7.76 -3.05
N ALA A 310 -12.76 -8.51 -2.34
CA ALA A 310 -12.42 -8.21 -0.95
C ALA A 310 -11.43 -7.05 -0.87
N VAL A 311 -11.60 -6.21 0.15
CA VAL A 311 -10.62 -5.19 0.51
C VAL A 311 -10.06 -5.55 1.87
N LYS A 312 -9.05 -6.42 1.87
CA LYS A 312 -8.32 -6.85 3.07
C LYS A 312 -6.91 -6.27 3.07
N SER A 313 -6.28 -6.28 4.24
CA SER A 313 -5.01 -5.60 4.46
C SER A 313 -4.01 -6.55 5.06
N ILE A 314 -2.79 -6.49 4.52
CA ILE A 314 -1.58 -7.07 5.08
C ILE A 314 -0.74 -5.91 5.60
N ILE A 315 -0.51 -5.87 6.90
CA ILE A 315 0.18 -4.77 7.56
C ILE A 315 1.27 -5.33 8.47
N ALA A 316 2.50 -4.86 8.29
CA ALA A 316 3.60 -5.18 9.19
C ALA A 316 4.40 -3.93 9.52
N LYS A 317 4.71 -3.69 10.79
CA LYS A 317 5.49 -2.49 11.15
C LYS A 317 6.96 -2.57 10.76
N LYS A 318 7.63 -3.72 10.94
CA LYS A 318 9.09 -3.82 10.69
C LYS A 318 9.46 -4.09 9.25
N SER A 319 8.84 -5.08 8.61
CA SER A 319 9.13 -5.42 7.22
C SER A 319 8.08 -6.37 6.63
N ILE A 320 7.92 -6.35 5.30
CA ILE A 320 7.17 -7.36 4.57
C ILE A 320 8.07 -7.96 3.48
N ARG A 321 8.23 -9.29 3.49
CA ARG A 321 8.91 -10.04 2.42
C ARG A 321 7.90 -10.93 1.71
N ILE A 322 7.85 -10.84 0.39
CA ILE A 322 6.91 -11.60 -0.43
C ILE A 322 7.72 -12.37 -1.48
N GLU A 323 7.64 -13.69 -1.44
CA GLU A 323 8.26 -14.56 -2.44
C GLU A 323 7.51 -14.52 -3.78
N GLN A 324 8.03 -15.22 -4.79
CA GLN A 324 7.40 -15.33 -6.10
C GLN A 324 6.12 -16.19 -6.05
N ASN A 325 5.27 -16.09 -7.07
CA ASN A 325 4.02 -16.84 -7.21
C ASN A 325 2.98 -16.59 -6.08
N VAL A 326 3.05 -15.47 -5.37
CA VAL A 326 2.05 -15.02 -4.40
C VAL A 326 0.95 -14.18 -5.08
N THR A 327 -0.30 -14.36 -4.64
CA THR A 327 -1.45 -13.55 -5.07
C THR A 327 -2.12 -12.89 -3.87
N ILE A 328 -2.24 -11.57 -3.88
CA ILE A 328 -2.82 -10.78 -2.79
C ILE A 328 -3.95 -9.90 -3.32
N TYR A 329 -5.16 -10.01 -2.79
CA TYR A 329 -6.22 -9.03 -3.07
C TYR A 329 -6.28 -8.00 -1.96
N GLY A 330 -6.10 -6.72 -2.35
CA GLY A 330 -6.24 -5.59 -1.45
C GLY A 330 -4.91 -4.89 -1.16
N TYR A 331 -4.70 -4.56 0.11
CA TYR A 331 -3.63 -3.68 0.56
C TYR A 331 -2.46 -4.44 1.15
N VAL A 332 -1.25 -3.98 0.83
CA VAL A 332 -0.03 -4.35 1.54
C VAL A 332 0.66 -3.09 2.01
N VAL A 333 0.95 -2.98 3.30
CA VAL A 333 1.53 -1.76 3.89
C VAL A 333 2.59 -2.12 4.93
N THR A 334 3.75 -1.46 4.84
CA THR A 334 4.76 -1.52 5.89
C THR A 334 5.34 -0.14 6.23
N GLU A 335 5.67 0.05 7.50
CA GLU A 335 6.40 1.22 8.01
C GLU A 335 7.92 1.06 7.91
N GLY A 336 8.40 -0.16 7.69
CA GLY A 336 9.81 -0.46 7.47
C GLY A 336 10.10 -0.87 6.03
N ASP A 337 10.76 -2.01 5.84
CA ASP A 337 11.26 -2.47 4.55
C ASP A 337 10.30 -3.47 3.89
N GLY A 338 9.76 -3.10 2.72
CA GLY A 338 8.95 -4.00 1.90
C GLY A 338 9.75 -4.50 0.72
N ARG A 339 9.85 -5.82 0.53
CA ARG A 339 10.59 -6.44 -0.58
C ARG A 339 9.84 -7.56 -1.24
N ILE A 340 9.95 -7.59 -2.57
CA ILE A 340 9.64 -8.76 -3.39
C ILE A 340 10.94 -9.56 -3.55
N LEU A 341 10.94 -10.81 -3.10
CA LEU A 341 12.10 -11.71 -3.12
C LEU A 341 12.23 -12.42 -4.46
#